data_AF-A0A4P9ZYT7-F1
#
_entry.id   AF-A0A4P9ZYT7-F1
#
_cell.length_a   1.000
_cell.length_b   1.000
_cell.length_c   1.000
_cell.angle_alpha   90.00
_cell.angle_beta   90.00
_cell.angle_gamma   90.00
#
_symmetry.space_group_name_H-M   'P 1'
#
loop_
_entity.id
_entity.type
_entity.pdbx_description
1 polymer ?
#
loop_
_entity_poly.entity_id
_entity_poly.type
_entity_poly.pdbx_seq_one_letter_code
_entity_poly.pdbx_strand_id
1 'polypeptide(L)'
;MKVRQRLGSPWWSLRASQLYISNSAAPTALRSPDRPPVPTVPWTTHTATFQPVHYESSRLNQAPAPLRRPLQACADRLWSLNNRIKRTGRRALLAFLPENYPHSVTPEYWGYSKWQFIHSVTGSITGVVSTQSMLFAVGLGSGSIPLAAALNWVIKDGLGQLGGVIYAFKISNRFDSDPKHYKFWSGITLQLATLLEMCTPLFPQWFLVISSVSNIGKNISWLATSAARAQMHQSFTINNNLGDVTAKSGSQSTAAGLIGTGFGVVLSAISPHTMLAVFAIYLPFAVISIYANYRANLEVVSRNLNLQRTELVLEHWFKHIVPTFDVTRDRSTKLVGLNKGM
;
A
#
# COMPACT_ATOMS: atom_id res chain seq x y z
N MET A 1 38.49 8.24 -32.29
CA MET A 1 37.07 7.80 -32.27
C MET A 1 36.53 7.95 -30.84
N LYS A 2 35.76 9.01 -30.55
CA LYS A 2 35.15 9.27 -29.23
C LYS A 2 33.70 8.78 -29.25
N VAL A 3 33.40 7.72 -28.51
CA VAL A 3 32.03 7.23 -28.31
C VAL A 3 31.43 7.93 -27.09
N ARG A 4 30.42 8.76 -27.33
CA ARG A 4 29.59 9.43 -26.31
C ARG A 4 28.78 8.39 -25.54
N GLN A 5 29.06 8.18 -24.25
CA GLN A 5 28.13 7.53 -23.33
C GLN A 5 26.99 8.50 -23.01
N ARG A 6 25.75 8.15 -23.39
CA ARG A 6 24.54 8.79 -22.86
C ARG A 6 24.28 8.22 -21.48
N LEU A 7 24.60 9.00 -20.44
CA LEU A 7 24.18 8.76 -19.07
C LEU A 7 22.65 8.80 -19.00
N GLY A 8 22.04 7.68 -18.65
CA GLY A 8 20.62 7.59 -18.32
C GLY A 8 20.32 8.38 -17.05
N SER A 9 19.31 9.24 -17.10
CA SER A 9 18.83 10.04 -15.99
C SER A 9 18.26 9.17 -14.84
N PRO A 10 18.47 9.53 -13.57
CA PRO A 10 17.89 8.81 -12.42
C PRO A 10 16.36 9.00 -12.31
N TRP A 11 15.66 7.94 -11.89
CA TRP A 11 14.19 7.79 -11.87
C TRP A 11 13.43 8.60 -10.78
N TRP A 12 14.02 9.63 -10.15
CA TRP A 12 13.40 10.35 -9.03
C TRP A 12 12.81 11.74 -9.35
N SER A 13 12.79 12.18 -10.62
CA SER A 13 12.45 13.59 -10.95
C SER A 13 11.03 13.83 -11.50
N LEU A 14 9.97 13.26 -10.91
CA LEU A 14 8.57 13.55 -11.32
C LEU A 14 7.63 13.82 -10.13
N ARG A 15 7.95 14.85 -9.34
CA ARG A 15 6.94 15.61 -8.57
C ARG A 15 7.32 17.09 -8.53
N ALA A 16 6.96 17.80 -9.59
CA ALA A 16 6.63 19.23 -9.57
C ALA A 16 6.39 19.66 -11.03
N SER A 17 5.14 19.98 -11.39
CA SER A 17 4.75 21.14 -12.20
C SER A 17 3.29 21.05 -12.67
N GLN A 18 2.56 22.12 -12.32
CA GLN A 18 1.48 22.76 -13.10
C GLN A 18 0.11 22.08 -13.23
N LEU A 19 -0.87 22.67 -12.54
CA LEU A 19 -1.98 23.32 -13.23
C LEU A 19 -2.55 24.46 -12.37
N TYR A 20 -2.16 25.66 -12.77
CA TYR A 20 -2.71 26.95 -12.36
C TYR A 20 -3.73 27.33 -13.44
N ILE A 21 -5.03 27.31 -13.13
CA ILE A 21 -6.03 28.04 -13.91
C ILE A 21 -6.98 28.73 -12.94
N SER A 22 -6.90 30.05 -12.96
CA SER A 22 -7.90 30.98 -12.43
C SER A 22 -9.22 30.80 -13.17
N ASN A 23 -10.34 30.83 -12.46
CA ASN A 23 -11.50 31.60 -12.94
C ASN A 23 -12.44 31.97 -11.81
N SER A 24 -12.55 33.28 -11.63
CA SER A 24 -13.57 34.04 -10.93
C SER A 24 -14.89 34.05 -11.70
N ALA A 25 -16.02 33.72 -11.05
CA ALA A 25 -17.34 34.28 -11.36
C ALA A 25 -18.34 33.96 -10.23
N ALA A 26 -19.10 34.98 -9.83
CA ALA A 26 -20.07 35.05 -8.74
C ALA A 26 -21.39 34.29 -9.02
N PRO A 27 -22.26 34.05 -8.02
CA PRO A 27 -23.51 33.32 -8.19
C PRO A 27 -24.65 34.21 -8.69
N THR A 28 -25.31 33.78 -9.78
CA THR A 28 -26.51 34.40 -10.34
C THR A 28 -27.76 33.90 -9.61
N ALA A 29 -28.58 34.84 -9.13
CA ALA A 29 -29.83 34.62 -8.41
C ALA A 29 -30.93 33.96 -9.26
N LEU A 30 -31.67 33.03 -8.63
CA LEU A 30 -32.88 32.40 -9.13
C LEU A 30 -34.05 33.41 -9.15
N ARG A 31 -34.65 33.62 -10.33
CA ARG A 31 -35.90 34.36 -10.53
C ARG A 31 -37.03 33.38 -10.84
N SER A 32 -38.13 33.45 -10.09
CA SER A 32 -39.37 32.70 -10.30
C SER A 32 -40.12 33.16 -11.55
N PRO A 33 -40.78 32.28 -12.33
CA PRO A 33 -41.67 32.70 -13.41
C PRO A 33 -43.14 32.83 -12.95
N ASP A 34 -43.80 33.83 -13.53
CA ASP A 34 -45.17 34.30 -13.31
C ASP A 34 -46.27 33.28 -13.64
N ARG A 35 -47.42 33.41 -12.95
CA ARG A 35 -48.69 32.70 -13.27
C ARG A 35 -49.40 33.34 -14.47
N PRO A 36 -49.99 32.55 -15.39
CA PRO A 36 -50.93 33.07 -16.38
C PRO A 36 -52.35 33.24 -15.81
N PRO A 37 -53.19 34.13 -16.40
CA PRO A 37 -54.51 34.47 -15.88
C PRO A 37 -55.59 33.44 -16.24
N VAL A 38 -56.62 33.39 -15.40
CA VAL A 38 -57.80 32.51 -15.49
C VAL A 38 -58.81 33.08 -16.51
N PRO A 39 -59.33 32.29 -17.46
CA PRO A 39 -60.45 32.70 -18.30
C PRO A 39 -61.81 32.35 -17.66
N THR A 40 -62.65 33.37 -17.47
CA THR A 40 -64.08 33.26 -17.18
C THR A 40 -64.87 33.05 -18.47
N VAL A 41 -65.73 32.03 -18.53
CA VAL A 41 -66.71 31.83 -19.62
C VAL A 41 -68.13 31.73 -19.01
N PRO A 42 -69.16 32.33 -19.63
CA PRO A 42 -70.46 32.59 -19.00
C PRO A 42 -71.38 31.36 -18.98
N TRP A 43 -72.29 31.35 -18.00
CA TRP A 43 -73.36 30.38 -17.86
C TRP A 43 -74.47 30.61 -18.90
N THR A 44 -74.71 29.63 -19.77
CA THR A 44 -75.97 29.51 -20.51
C THR A 44 -76.58 28.14 -20.30
N THR A 45 -77.77 28.15 -19.72
CA THR A 45 -78.67 27.02 -19.50
C THR A 45 -79.20 26.47 -20.82
N HIS A 46 -78.86 25.23 -21.16
CA HIS A 46 -79.67 24.42 -22.08
C HIS A 46 -79.88 23.00 -21.54
N THR A 47 -81.16 22.67 -21.50
CA THR A 47 -81.81 21.45 -21.02
C THR A 47 -81.32 20.23 -21.77
N ALA A 48 -81.02 19.15 -21.04
CA ALA A 48 -80.56 17.89 -21.59
C ALA A 48 -81.65 17.18 -22.42
N THR A 49 -81.33 16.84 -23.66
CA THR A 49 -82.06 15.84 -24.47
C THR A 49 -81.11 14.69 -24.77
N PHE A 50 -81.39 13.53 -24.16
CA PHE A 50 -80.69 12.27 -24.42
C PHE A 50 -81.07 11.75 -25.81
N GLN A 51 -80.07 11.53 -26.68
CA GLN A 51 -80.19 10.65 -27.84
C GLN A 51 -79.14 9.53 -27.71
N PRO A 52 -79.50 8.25 -27.89
CA PRO A 52 -78.53 7.16 -27.83
C PRO A 52 -77.79 7.08 -29.17
N VAL A 53 -76.48 7.32 -29.15
CA VAL A 53 -75.60 7.13 -30.31
C VAL A 53 -75.08 5.68 -30.29
N HIS A 54 -75.50 4.90 -31.26
CA HIS A 54 -74.91 3.61 -31.60
C HIS A 54 -73.44 3.79 -32.00
N TYR A 55 -72.51 3.12 -31.31
CA TYR A 55 -71.09 3.11 -31.67
C TYR A 55 -70.70 1.75 -32.28
N GLU A 56 -70.25 1.81 -33.54
CA GLU A 56 -69.75 0.70 -34.35
C GLU A 56 -68.50 0.03 -33.73
N SER A 57 -68.55 -1.30 -33.66
CA SER A 57 -67.50 -2.20 -33.15
C SER A 57 -66.34 -2.41 -34.13
N SER A 58 -65.84 -1.36 -34.79
CA SER A 58 -64.87 -1.49 -35.89
C SER A 58 -63.48 -0.87 -35.61
N ARG A 59 -63.24 -0.30 -34.41
CA ARG A 59 -61.94 0.31 -34.05
C ARG A 59 -61.14 -0.45 -32.96
N LEU A 60 -61.36 -1.74 -32.80
CA LEU A 60 -60.67 -2.56 -31.80
C LEU A 60 -59.50 -3.40 -32.37
N ASN A 61 -58.91 -2.98 -33.50
CA ASN A 61 -57.78 -3.67 -34.14
C ASN A 61 -56.53 -2.81 -34.33
N GLN A 62 -56.29 -1.82 -33.46
CA GLN A 62 -54.97 -1.19 -33.35
C GLN A 62 -54.51 -1.24 -31.89
N ALA A 63 -54.04 -2.42 -31.48
CA ALA A 63 -53.29 -2.55 -30.25
C ALA A 63 -51.94 -1.80 -30.39
N PRO A 64 -51.56 -0.91 -29.46
CA PRO A 64 -50.22 -0.32 -29.48
C PRO A 64 -49.17 -1.43 -29.27
N ALA A 65 -48.06 -1.32 -30.02
CA ALA A 65 -46.95 -2.28 -29.99
C ALA A 65 -46.54 -2.66 -28.55
N PRO A 66 -46.19 -3.94 -28.28
CA PRO A 66 -46.03 -4.38 -26.91
C PRO A 66 -44.84 -3.67 -26.25
N LEU A 67 -45.09 -3.07 -25.09
CA LEU A 67 -44.13 -2.55 -24.09
C LEU A 67 -43.06 -3.58 -23.65
N ARG A 68 -43.06 -4.80 -24.21
CA ARG A 68 -42.03 -5.84 -24.02
C ARG A 68 -40.67 -5.45 -24.60
N ARG A 69 -40.63 -4.72 -25.72
CA ARG A 69 -39.38 -4.33 -26.40
C ARG A 69 -38.44 -3.45 -25.55
N PRO A 70 -38.91 -2.37 -24.87
CA PRO A 70 -38.03 -1.53 -24.05
C PRO A 70 -37.52 -2.22 -22.78
N LEU A 71 -38.31 -3.12 -22.16
CA LEU A 71 -37.89 -3.86 -20.97
C LEU A 71 -36.84 -4.93 -21.30
N GLN A 72 -37.00 -5.65 -22.41
CA GLN A 72 -35.98 -6.60 -22.90
C GLN A 72 -34.70 -5.87 -23.32
N ALA A 73 -34.81 -4.75 -24.03
CA ALA A 73 -33.65 -3.93 -24.39
C ALA A 73 -32.92 -3.33 -23.17
N CYS A 74 -33.64 -3.03 -22.08
CA CYS A 74 -33.03 -2.60 -20.81
C CYS A 74 -32.32 -3.76 -20.11
N ALA A 75 -32.96 -4.94 -20.04
CA ALA A 75 -32.37 -6.15 -19.47
C ALA A 75 -31.09 -6.59 -20.20
N ASP A 76 -31.10 -6.55 -21.54
CA ASP A 76 -29.92 -6.85 -22.37
C ASP A 76 -28.80 -5.84 -22.14
N ARG A 77 -29.14 -4.55 -21.94
CA ARG A 77 -28.17 -3.49 -21.65
C ARG A 77 -27.54 -3.68 -20.26
N LEU A 78 -28.33 -3.99 -19.24
CA LEU A 78 -27.86 -4.32 -17.89
C LEU A 78 -27.02 -5.59 -17.87
N TRP A 79 -27.42 -6.63 -18.61
CA TRP A 79 -26.65 -7.87 -18.76
C TRP A 79 -25.32 -7.62 -19.49
N SER A 80 -25.32 -6.82 -20.56
CA SER A 80 -24.09 -6.44 -21.28
C SER A 80 -23.15 -5.60 -20.41
N LEU A 81 -23.69 -4.71 -19.59
CA LEU A 81 -22.93 -3.87 -18.66
C LEU A 81 -22.32 -4.73 -17.55
N ASN A 82 -23.10 -5.64 -16.95
CA ASN A 82 -22.63 -6.60 -15.96
C ASN A 82 -21.51 -7.48 -16.53
N ASN A 83 -21.65 -7.97 -17.76
CA ASN A 83 -20.61 -8.76 -18.42
C ASN A 83 -19.36 -7.96 -18.77
N ARG A 84 -19.51 -6.68 -19.16
CA ARG A 84 -18.36 -5.77 -19.35
C ARG A 84 -17.65 -5.51 -18.02
N ILE A 85 -18.39 -5.22 -16.95
CA ILE A 85 -17.84 -5.03 -15.59
C ILE A 85 -17.11 -6.30 -15.13
N LYS A 86 -17.70 -7.48 -15.30
CA LYS A 86 -17.05 -8.76 -14.96
C LYS A 86 -15.80 -9.03 -15.78
N ARG A 87 -15.81 -8.75 -17.09
CA ARG A 87 -14.64 -8.93 -17.97
C ARG A 87 -13.52 -7.94 -17.65
N THR A 88 -13.86 -6.67 -17.46
CA THR A 88 -12.91 -5.62 -17.06
C THR A 88 -12.36 -5.90 -15.66
N GLY A 89 -13.21 -6.32 -14.72
CA GLY A 89 -12.80 -6.73 -13.37
C GLY A 89 -11.85 -7.92 -13.37
N ARG A 90 -12.11 -8.96 -14.20
CA ARG A 90 -11.18 -10.07 -14.39
C ARG A 90 -9.83 -9.62 -14.96
N ARG A 91 -9.84 -8.73 -15.97
CA ARG A 91 -8.59 -8.19 -16.55
C ARG A 91 -7.81 -7.33 -15.54
N ALA A 92 -8.51 -6.52 -14.74
CA ALA A 92 -7.90 -5.75 -13.67
C ALA A 92 -7.29 -6.66 -12.60
N LEU A 93 -7.98 -7.75 -12.22
CA LEU A 93 -7.47 -8.70 -11.24
C LEU A 93 -6.26 -9.49 -11.76
N LEU A 94 -6.26 -9.87 -13.04
CA LEU A 94 -5.10 -10.44 -13.72
C LEU A 94 -3.92 -9.45 -13.82
N ALA A 95 -4.17 -8.14 -13.80
CA ALA A 95 -3.08 -7.15 -13.76
C ALA A 95 -2.28 -7.20 -12.44
N PHE A 96 -2.90 -7.67 -11.35
CA PHE A 96 -2.27 -7.81 -10.04
C PHE A 96 -1.68 -9.19 -9.77
N LEU A 97 -1.94 -10.19 -10.62
CA LEU A 97 -1.42 -11.55 -10.47
C LEU A 97 -0.28 -11.82 -11.46
N PRO A 98 0.67 -12.70 -11.10
CA PRO A 98 1.70 -13.17 -12.03
C PRO A 98 1.11 -13.83 -13.28
N GLU A 99 1.83 -13.77 -14.39
CA GLU A 99 1.47 -14.43 -15.63
C GLU A 99 1.33 -15.95 -15.41
N ASN A 100 0.29 -16.56 -15.97
CA ASN A 100 -0.01 -18.00 -15.80
C ASN A 100 -0.30 -18.44 -14.35
N TYR A 101 -0.73 -17.52 -13.47
CA TYR A 101 -1.22 -17.88 -12.13
C TYR A 101 -2.40 -18.86 -12.23
N PRO A 102 -2.46 -19.93 -11.40
CA PRO A 102 -1.59 -20.23 -10.25
C PRO A 102 -0.35 -21.08 -10.56
N HIS A 103 -0.14 -21.52 -11.81
CA HIS A 103 0.91 -22.49 -12.15
C HIS A 103 2.33 -21.90 -12.18
N SER A 104 2.47 -20.58 -12.17
CA SER A 104 3.76 -19.88 -12.24
C SER A 104 4.40 -19.55 -10.89
N VAL A 105 3.66 -19.72 -9.78
CA VAL A 105 4.12 -19.40 -8.43
C VAL A 105 3.79 -20.53 -7.46
N THR A 106 4.46 -20.54 -6.31
CA THR A 106 4.17 -21.52 -5.27
C THR A 106 2.79 -21.28 -4.64
N PRO A 107 2.11 -22.32 -4.12
CA PRO A 107 0.74 -22.19 -3.60
C PRO A 107 0.62 -21.22 -2.42
N GLU A 108 1.71 -20.97 -1.70
CA GLU A 108 1.76 -20.07 -0.55
C GLU A 108 1.76 -18.58 -0.94
N TYR A 109 2.03 -18.25 -2.22
CA TYR A 109 2.06 -16.88 -2.71
C TYR A 109 0.78 -16.10 -2.39
N TRP A 110 -0.39 -16.73 -2.57
CA TRP A 110 -1.67 -16.07 -2.31
C TRP A 110 -1.90 -15.79 -0.83
N GLY A 111 -1.49 -16.71 0.05
CA GLY A 111 -1.52 -16.51 1.49
C GLY A 111 -0.70 -15.27 1.87
N TYR A 112 0.55 -15.23 1.41
CA TYR A 112 1.45 -14.10 1.62
C TYR A 112 0.89 -12.79 1.06
N SER A 113 0.43 -12.77 -0.19
CA SER A 113 -0.06 -11.57 -0.88
C SER A 113 -1.25 -10.92 -0.14
N LYS A 114 -2.20 -11.73 0.35
CA LYS A 114 -3.35 -11.22 1.14
C LYS A 114 -2.91 -10.53 2.43
N TRP A 115 -2.05 -11.18 3.23
CA TRP A 115 -1.59 -10.61 4.49
C TRP A 115 -0.69 -9.39 4.27
N GLN A 116 0.17 -9.43 3.24
CA GLN A 116 0.99 -8.30 2.86
C GLN A 116 0.15 -7.11 2.36
N PHE A 117 -0.96 -7.36 1.67
CA PHE A 117 -1.91 -6.32 1.27
C PHE A 117 -2.53 -5.63 2.49
N ILE A 118 -3.01 -6.41 3.48
CA ILE A 118 -3.56 -5.87 4.74
C ILE A 118 -2.50 -5.07 5.49
N HIS A 119 -1.27 -5.60 5.60
CA HIS A 119 -0.15 -4.91 6.22
C HIS A 119 0.16 -3.56 5.52
N SER A 120 0.16 -3.54 4.19
CA SER A 120 0.39 -2.31 3.41
C SER A 120 -0.75 -1.29 3.58
N VAL A 121 -2.02 -1.71 3.54
CA VAL A 121 -3.17 -0.81 3.80
C VAL A 121 -3.07 -0.18 5.18
N THR A 122 -2.91 -1.01 6.21
CA THR A 122 -2.86 -0.56 7.61
C THR A 122 -1.63 0.28 7.91
N GLY A 123 -0.46 -0.08 7.35
CA GLY A 123 0.76 0.71 7.45
C GLY A 123 0.65 2.08 6.77
N SER A 124 -0.09 2.18 5.66
CA SER A 124 -0.37 3.47 5.03
C SER A 124 -1.34 4.32 5.86
N ILE A 125 -2.36 3.72 6.48
CA ILE A 125 -3.25 4.45 7.41
C ILE A 125 -2.45 5.02 8.58
N THR A 126 -1.64 4.21 9.27
CA THR A 126 -0.83 4.67 10.40
C THR A 126 0.19 5.72 9.97
N GLY A 127 0.76 5.59 8.76
CA GLY A 127 1.65 6.58 8.16
C GLY A 127 0.99 7.95 7.94
N VAL A 128 -0.25 8.00 7.46
CA VAL A 128 -0.99 9.27 7.28
C VAL A 128 -1.27 9.94 8.62
N VAL A 129 -1.81 9.19 9.59
CA VAL A 129 -2.14 9.72 10.93
C VAL A 129 -0.90 10.25 11.66
N SER A 130 0.22 9.54 11.54
CA SER A 130 1.53 9.98 12.04
C SER A 130 1.99 11.28 11.38
N THR A 131 1.90 11.36 10.05
CA THR A 131 2.35 12.53 9.29
C THR A 131 1.50 13.76 9.60
N GLN A 132 0.18 13.61 9.74
CA GLN A 132 -0.72 14.69 10.17
C GLN A 132 -0.29 15.25 11.53
N SER A 133 -0.02 14.37 12.50
CA SER A 133 0.41 14.77 13.84
C SER A 133 1.76 15.49 13.78
N MET A 134 2.70 14.98 12.99
CA MET A 134 4.00 15.63 12.77
C MET A 134 3.86 17.02 12.14
N LEU A 135 3.01 17.18 11.12
CA LEU A 135 2.75 18.47 10.48
C LEU A 135 2.24 19.50 11.47
N PHE A 136 1.36 19.08 12.38
CA PHE A 136 0.91 19.93 13.48
C PHE A 136 2.07 20.33 14.41
N ALA A 137 2.94 19.38 14.79
CA ALA A 137 4.11 19.66 15.61
C ALA A 137 5.11 20.62 14.96
N VAL A 138 5.36 20.47 13.65
CA VAL A 138 6.24 21.38 12.88
C VAL A 138 5.75 22.81 13.00
N GLY A 139 4.44 23.04 12.80
CA GLY A 139 3.84 24.37 12.88
C GLY A 139 3.93 25.00 14.27
N LEU A 140 3.81 24.18 15.33
CA LEU A 140 3.99 24.63 16.72
C LEU A 140 5.46 24.97 17.03
N GLY A 141 6.40 24.16 16.57
CA GLY A 141 7.82 24.29 16.91
C GLY A 141 8.55 25.40 16.15
N SER A 142 8.09 25.78 14.95
CA SER A 142 8.76 26.78 14.10
C SER A 142 8.20 28.20 14.27
N GLY A 143 7.26 28.40 15.18
CA GLY A 143 6.65 29.70 15.51
C GLY A 143 6.18 30.48 14.29
N SER A 144 5.04 30.12 13.69
CA SER A 144 4.40 30.86 12.56
C SER A 144 5.25 31.15 11.32
N ILE A 145 6.53 30.76 11.26
CA ILE A 145 7.45 31.02 10.14
C ILE A 145 7.46 29.79 9.22
N PRO A 146 6.84 29.87 8.02
CA PRO A 146 6.74 28.71 7.12
C PRO A 146 8.11 28.22 6.62
N LEU A 147 9.09 29.13 6.49
CA LEU A 147 10.44 28.77 6.06
C LEU A 147 11.16 27.87 7.09
N ALA A 148 11.03 28.18 8.38
CA ALA A 148 11.65 27.38 9.45
C ALA A 148 11.02 25.98 9.53
N ALA A 149 9.69 25.90 9.36
CA ALA A 149 8.98 24.62 9.22
C ALA A 149 9.51 23.78 8.04
N ALA A 150 9.67 24.40 6.87
CA ALA A 150 10.20 23.73 5.68
C ALA A 150 11.65 23.26 5.87
N LEU A 151 12.51 24.07 6.49
CA LEU A 151 13.90 23.68 6.79
C LEU A 151 13.94 22.49 7.76
N ASN A 152 13.15 22.51 8.83
CA ASN A 152 13.05 21.39 9.77
C ASN A 152 12.59 20.10 9.08
N TRP A 153 11.67 20.21 8.11
CA TRP A 153 11.22 19.08 7.30
C TRP A 153 12.35 18.48 6.46
N VAL A 154 13.08 19.32 5.73
CA VAL A 154 14.18 18.88 4.86
C VAL A 154 15.33 18.28 5.67
N ILE A 155 15.70 18.89 6.79
CA ILE A 155 16.77 18.40 7.67
C ILE A 155 16.40 17.02 8.23
N LYS A 156 15.17 16.86 8.73
CA LYS A 156 14.65 15.55 9.19
C LYS A 156 14.72 14.49 8.09
N ASP A 157 14.34 14.85 6.87
CA ASP A 157 14.35 13.93 5.73
C ASP A 157 15.78 13.54 5.33
N GLY A 158 16.71 14.50 5.29
CA GLY A 158 18.13 14.25 5.03
C GLY A 158 18.79 13.35 6.09
N LEU A 159 18.53 13.61 7.38
CA LEU A 159 19.05 12.78 8.48
C LEU A 159 18.49 11.35 8.43
N GLY A 160 17.21 11.19 8.08
CA GLY A 160 16.60 9.87 7.90
C GLY A 160 17.27 9.06 6.79
N GLN A 161 17.52 9.68 5.63
CA GLN A 161 18.21 9.04 4.50
C GLN A 161 19.66 8.69 4.85
N LEU A 162 20.40 9.61 5.48
CA LEU A 162 21.77 9.37 5.93
C LEU A 162 21.84 8.19 6.91
N GLY A 163 20.92 8.14 7.89
CA GLY A 163 20.83 7.02 8.83
C GLY A 163 20.56 5.68 8.13
N GLY A 164 19.69 5.68 7.11
CA GLY A 164 19.45 4.50 6.27
C GLY A 164 20.71 4.03 5.52
N VAL A 165 21.47 4.95 4.94
CA VAL A 165 22.73 4.64 4.24
C VAL A 165 23.77 4.04 5.20
N ILE A 166 23.94 4.63 6.38
CA ILE A 166 24.86 4.12 7.41
C ILE A 166 24.44 2.71 7.85
N TYR A 167 23.15 2.49 8.06
CA TYR A 167 22.62 1.17 8.43
C TYR A 167 22.87 0.13 7.33
N ALA A 168 22.56 0.44 6.08
CA ALA A 168 22.81 -0.44 4.95
C ALA A 168 24.30 -0.81 4.84
N PHE A 169 25.20 0.16 4.97
CA PHE A 169 26.65 -0.10 4.96
C PHE A 169 27.09 -1.06 6.07
N LYS A 170 26.51 -0.96 7.27
CA LYS A 170 26.87 -1.81 8.41
C LYS A 170 26.27 -3.21 8.36
N ILE A 171 25.08 -3.37 7.76
CA ILE A 171 24.26 -4.58 7.93
C ILE A 171 23.99 -5.34 6.62
N SER A 172 24.42 -4.82 5.47
CA SER A 172 24.12 -5.37 4.13
C SER A 172 24.38 -6.87 4.02
N ASN A 173 25.47 -7.35 4.62
CA ASN A 173 25.92 -8.74 4.48
C ASN A 173 25.13 -9.74 5.33
N ARG A 174 24.15 -9.27 6.13
CA ARG A 174 23.38 -10.11 7.05
C ARG A 174 21.92 -10.30 6.63
N PHE A 175 21.40 -9.50 5.71
CA PHE A 175 19.99 -9.57 5.30
C PHE A 175 19.60 -10.92 4.71
N ASP A 176 20.54 -11.57 4.01
CA ASP A 176 20.29 -12.84 3.34
C ASP A 176 20.27 -14.03 4.30
N SER A 177 20.86 -13.89 5.50
CA SER A 177 20.95 -14.98 6.48
C SER A 177 19.60 -15.35 7.09
N ASP A 178 18.74 -14.36 7.37
CA ASP A 178 17.40 -14.60 7.92
C ASP A 178 16.39 -13.52 7.46
N PRO A 179 15.89 -13.62 6.22
CA PRO A 179 14.99 -12.62 5.66
C PRO A 179 13.66 -12.53 6.43
N LYS A 180 13.21 -13.62 7.07
CA LYS A 180 11.95 -13.60 7.86
C LYS A 180 12.12 -12.80 9.14
N HIS A 181 13.23 -13.00 9.85
CA HIS A 181 13.54 -12.22 11.03
C HIS A 181 13.62 -10.73 10.69
N TYR A 182 14.38 -10.37 9.67
CA TYR A 182 14.50 -8.97 9.24
C TYR A 182 13.17 -8.38 8.77
N LYS A 183 12.32 -9.14 8.07
CA LYS A 183 10.98 -8.68 7.65
C LYS A 183 10.04 -8.46 8.83
N PHE A 184 10.08 -9.33 9.84
CA PHE A 184 9.23 -9.18 11.01
C PHE A 184 9.65 -7.97 11.84
N TRP A 185 10.94 -7.87 12.17
CA TRP A 185 11.50 -6.78 12.95
C TRP A 185 11.41 -5.43 12.23
N SER A 186 11.57 -5.39 10.90
CA SER A 186 11.35 -4.15 10.15
C SER A 186 9.93 -3.62 10.28
N GLY A 187 8.93 -4.51 10.34
CA GLY A 187 7.54 -4.11 10.56
C GLY A 187 7.32 -3.52 11.96
N ILE A 188 7.93 -4.10 13.00
CA ILE A 188 7.87 -3.56 14.37
C ILE A 188 8.57 -2.20 14.43
N THR A 189 9.80 -2.10 13.91
CA THR A 189 10.57 -0.85 13.88
C THR A 189 9.82 0.25 13.12
N LEU A 190 9.13 -0.08 12.03
CA LEU A 190 8.32 0.89 11.29
C LEU A 190 7.17 1.45 12.14
N GLN A 191 6.49 0.59 12.90
CA GLN A 191 5.41 1.05 13.79
C GLN A 191 5.97 1.84 14.98
N LEU A 192 7.05 1.38 15.62
CA LEU A 192 7.67 2.17 16.70
C LEU A 192 8.16 3.54 16.22
N ALA A 193 8.73 3.60 15.01
CA ALA A 193 9.17 4.85 14.42
C ALA A 193 7.99 5.76 14.09
N THR A 194 6.92 5.26 13.45
CA THR A 194 5.72 6.07 13.20
C THR A 194 5.04 6.52 14.50
N LEU A 195 5.01 5.70 15.54
CA LEU A 195 4.54 6.08 16.86
C LEU A 195 5.37 7.24 17.43
N LEU A 196 6.69 7.16 17.34
CA LEU A 196 7.60 8.22 17.80
C LEU A 196 7.38 9.54 17.04
N GLU A 197 7.15 9.49 15.73
CA GLU A 197 6.82 10.70 14.94
C GLU A 197 5.43 11.24 15.31
N MET A 198 4.45 10.39 15.53
CA MET A 198 3.12 10.79 15.98
C MET A 198 3.15 11.51 17.34
N CYS A 199 4.07 11.13 18.23
CA CYS A 199 4.29 11.78 19.53
C CYS A 199 4.96 13.17 19.45
N THR A 200 5.41 13.62 18.28
CA THR A 200 6.12 14.91 18.13
C THR A 200 5.37 16.14 18.67
N PRO A 201 4.02 16.24 18.62
CA PRO A 201 3.33 17.39 19.21
C PRO A 201 3.44 17.49 20.73
N LEU A 202 3.79 16.40 21.43
CA LEU A 202 3.99 16.42 22.88
C LEU A 202 5.25 17.18 23.29
N PHE A 203 6.23 17.25 22.38
CA PHE A 203 7.52 17.89 22.65
C PHE A 203 7.93 18.80 21.46
N PRO A 204 7.21 19.91 21.19
CA PRO A 204 7.49 20.77 20.03
C PRO A 204 8.92 21.34 20.03
N GLN A 205 9.49 21.57 21.22
CA GLN A 205 10.86 22.08 21.41
C GLN A 205 11.93 21.11 20.89
N TRP A 206 11.66 19.81 20.95
CA TRP A 206 12.56 18.73 20.51
C TRP A 206 12.15 18.13 19.17
N PHE A 207 11.29 18.84 18.42
CA PHE A 207 10.69 18.37 17.18
C PHE A 207 11.74 17.79 16.21
N LEU A 208 12.82 18.54 15.94
CA LEU A 208 13.83 18.14 14.97
C LEU A 208 14.51 16.84 15.36
N VAL A 209 14.89 16.69 16.63
CA VAL A 209 15.56 15.48 17.13
C VAL A 209 14.62 14.28 17.07
N ILE A 210 13.43 14.39 17.66
CA ILE A 210 12.47 13.28 17.74
C ILE A 210 12.03 12.83 16.35
N SER A 211 11.68 13.78 15.48
CA SER A 211 11.23 13.48 14.13
C SER A 211 12.36 12.88 13.29
N SER A 212 13.62 13.30 13.49
CA SER A 212 14.78 12.73 12.80
C SER A 212 15.08 11.30 13.24
N VAL A 213 15.05 11.02 14.55
CA VAL A 213 15.21 9.65 15.09
C VAL A 213 14.12 8.73 14.55
N SER A 214 12.87 9.20 14.54
CA SER A 214 11.78 8.46 13.90
C SER A 214 12.09 8.18 12.42
N ASN A 215 12.47 9.22 11.66
CA ASN A 215 12.69 9.08 10.23
C ASN A 215 13.85 8.14 9.89
N ILE A 216 14.89 8.10 10.72
CA ILE A 216 15.96 7.09 10.65
C ILE A 216 15.38 5.70 10.81
N GLY A 217 14.57 5.46 11.85
CA GLY A 217 13.90 4.17 12.08
C GLY A 217 13.01 3.72 10.92
N LYS A 218 12.27 4.65 10.30
CA LYS A 218 11.47 4.36 9.10
C LYS A 218 12.34 3.95 7.91
N ASN A 219 13.41 4.69 7.64
CA ASN A 219 14.34 4.36 6.54
C ASN A 219 15.00 3.00 6.74
N ILE A 220 15.47 2.70 7.96
CA ILE A 220 15.99 1.38 8.35
C ILE A 220 14.96 0.28 8.07
N SER A 221 13.71 0.51 8.45
CA SER A 221 12.62 -0.44 8.26
C SER A 221 12.29 -0.67 6.78
N TRP A 222 12.27 0.38 5.96
CA TRP A 222 12.04 0.27 4.52
C TRP A 222 13.18 -0.49 3.83
N LEU A 223 14.42 -0.20 4.19
CA LEU A 223 15.59 -0.91 3.65
C LEU A 223 15.56 -2.40 4.01
N ALA A 224 15.38 -2.73 5.30
CA ALA A 224 15.30 -4.11 5.76
C ALA A 224 14.13 -4.88 5.12
N THR A 225 12.96 -4.23 5.01
CA THR A 225 11.80 -4.81 4.31
C THR A 225 12.08 -5.03 2.84
N SER A 226 12.78 -4.11 2.18
CA SER A 226 13.11 -4.23 0.76
C SER A 226 14.07 -5.39 0.50
N ALA A 227 15.14 -5.50 1.30
CA ALA A 227 16.10 -6.59 1.21
C ALA A 227 15.41 -7.95 1.46
N ALA A 228 14.65 -8.07 2.56
CA ALA A 228 13.94 -9.31 2.87
C ALA A 228 12.91 -9.70 1.78
N ARG A 229 12.19 -8.73 1.20
CA ARG A 229 11.23 -9.00 0.12
C ARG A 229 11.88 -9.58 -1.12
N ALA A 230 13.10 -9.18 -1.47
CA ALA A 230 13.79 -9.73 -2.63
C ALA A 230 13.96 -11.25 -2.49
N GLN A 231 14.47 -11.70 -1.33
CA GLN A 231 14.66 -13.11 -1.04
C GLN A 231 13.32 -13.87 -0.93
N MET A 232 12.30 -13.23 -0.33
CA MET A 232 10.95 -13.81 -0.25
C MET A 232 10.32 -13.98 -1.62
N HIS A 233 10.41 -12.99 -2.50
CA HIS A 233 9.86 -13.09 -3.86
C HIS A 233 10.52 -14.21 -4.65
N GLN A 234 11.83 -14.40 -4.49
CA GLN A 234 12.55 -15.52 -5.09
C GLN A 234 11.99 -16.87 -4.63
N SER A 235 11.62 -17.01 -3.34
CA SER A 235 11.03 -18.26 -2.82
C SER A 235 9.68 -18.63 -3.46
N PHE A 236 8.96 -17.64 -4.00
CA PHE A 236 7.67 -17.85 -4.67
C PHE A 236 7.79 -18.17 -6.16
N THR A 237 8.98 -18.08 -6.75
CA THR A 237 9.19 -18.34 -8.18
C THR A 237 9.28 -19.83 -8.47
N ILE A 238 8.71 -20.25 -9.61
CA ILE A 238 8.84 -21.62 -10.14
C ILE A 238 9.59 -21.61 -11.48
N ASN A 239 9.31 -20.64 -12.36
CA ASN A 239 9.79 -20.61 -13.75
C ASN A 239 10.71 -19.41 -14.04
N ASN A 240 11.66 -19.09 -13.15
CA ASN A 240 12.53 -17.91 -13.27
C ASN A 240 11.78 -16.59 -13.50
N ASN A 241 10.57 -16.48 -12.96
CA ASN A 241 9.65 -15.36 -13.13
C ASN A 241 9.76 -14.30 -12.02
N LEU A 242 10.96 -14.09 -11.46
CA LEU A 242 11.20 -13.19 -10.33
C LEU A 242 10.79 -11.73 -10.63
N GLY A 243 11.08 -11.27 -11.85
CA GLY A 243 10.73 -9.92 -12.30
C GLY A 243 9.22 -9.68 -12.28
N ASP A 244 8.44 -10.63 -12.79
CA ASP A 244 6.99 -10.56 -12.81
C ASP A 244 6.41 -10.61 -11.38
N VAL A 245 6.81 -11.58 -10.56
CA VAL A 245 6.37 -11.68 -9.15
C VAL A 245 6.65 -10.38 -8.39
N THR A 246 7.83 -9.80 -8.58
CA THR A 246 8.22 -8.54 -7.93
C THR A 246 7.43 -7.35 -8.47
N ALA A 247 7.21 -7.26 -9.78
CA ALA A 247 6.40 -6.18 -10.38
C ALA A 247 4.93 -6.23 -9.94
N LYS A 248 4.35 -7.43 -9.85
CA LYS A 248 2.98 -7.65 -9.38
C LYS A 248 2.83 -7.35 -7.90
N SER A 249 3.77 -7.82 -7.07
CA SER A 249 3.83 -7.45 -5.64
C SER A 249 3.97 -5.94 -5.44
N GLY A 250 4.80 -5.28 -6.26
CA GLY A 250 4.93 -3.82 -6.29
C GLY A 250 3.60 -3.13 -6.58
N SER A 251 2.90 -3.56 -7.64
CA SER A 251 1.57 -3.05 -8.00
C SER A 251 0.53 -3.26 -6.88
N GLN A 252 0.52 -4.44 -6.26
CA GLN A 252 -0.35 -4.76 -5.12
C GLN A 252 -0.07 -3.83 -3.94
N SER A 253 1.21 -3.61 -3.59
CA SER A 253 1.60 -2.72 -2.50
C SER A 253 1.24 -1.27 -2.79
N THR A 254 1.35 -0.80 -4.04
CA THR A 254 0.94 0.55 -4.45
C THR A 254 -0.57 0.71 -4.34
N ALA A 255 -1.36 -0.25 -4.83
CA ALA A 255 -2.80 -0.23 -4.72
C ALA A 255 -3.27 -0.24 -3.25
N ALA A 256 -2.68 -1.13 -2.43
CA ALA A 256 -2.89 -1.15 -0.99
C ALA A 256 -2.55 0.19 -0.34
N GLY A 257 -1.42 0.80 -0.73
CA GLY A 257 -0.99 2.09 -0.21
C GLY A 257 -1.92 3.23 -0.59
N LEU A 258 -2.46 3.25 -1.81
CA LEU A 258 -3.46 4.23 -2.24
C LEU A 258 -4.75 4.10 -1.44
N ILE A 259 -5.23 2.87 -1.25
CA ILE A 259 -6.41 2.58 -0.43
C ILE A 259 -6.18 3.03 1.01
N GLY A 260 -5.07 2.62 1.62
CA GLY A 260 -4.73 2.98 2.98
C GLY A 260 -4.51 4.48 3.17
N THR A 261 -3.91 5.16 2.20
CA THR A 261 -3.75 6.63 2.23
C THR A 261 -5.11 7.32 2.15
N GLY A 262 -6.00 6.89 1.24
CA GLY A 262 -7.35 7.43 1.12
C GLY A 262 -8.14 7.28 2.42
N PHE A 263 -8.15 6.07 3.01
CA PHE A 263 -8.76 5.84 4.31
C PHE A 263 -8.12 6.66 5.42
N GLY A 264 -6.78 6.74 5.45
CA GLY A 264 -6.05 7.54 6.43
C GLY A 264 -6.43 9.02 6.38
N VAL A 265 -6.57 9.59 5.18
CA VAL A 265 -7.00 10.99 5.00
C VAL A 265 -8.43 11.19 5.48
N VAL A 266 -9.36 10.30 5.13
CA VAL A 266 -10.75 10.37 5.59
C VAL A 266 -10.81 10.28 7.12
N LEU A 267 -10.11 9.31 7.72
CA LEU A 267 -10.03 9.16 9.18
C LEU A 267 -9.43 10.40 9.86
N SER A 268 -8.38 10.97 9.27
CA SER A 268 -7.73 12.19 9.76
C SER A 268 -8.65 13.41 9.70
N ALA A 269 -9.51 13.50 8.67
CA ALA A 269 -10.43 14.61 8.48
C ALA A 269 -11.64 14.58 9.43
N ILE A 270 -12.11 13.38 9.80
CA ILE A 270 -13.25 13.21 10.73
C ILE A 270 -12.81 13.16 12.20
N SER A 271 -11.54 12.84 12.48
CA SER A 271 -11.04 12.70 13.84
C SER A 271 -10.92 14.06 14.52
N PRO A 272 -11.38 14.20 15.78
CA PRO A 272 -10.95 15.31 16.62
C PRO A 272 -9.43 15.37 16.67
N HIS A 273 -8.83 16.55 16.52
CA HIS A 273 -7.36 16.74 16.57
C HIS A 273 -6.78 16.64 17.99
N THR A 274 -7.43 15.87 18.87
CA THR A 274 -6.93 15.56 20.21
C THR A 274 -5.97 14.39 20.14
N MET A 275 -4.92 14.43 20.96
CA MET A 275 -3.91 13.39 20.99
C MET A 275 -4.54 12.00 21.25
N LEU A 276 -5.47 11.92 22.20
CA LEU A 276 -6.14 10.66 22.54
C LEU A 276 -6.92 10.07 21.35
N ALA A 277 -7.61 10.88 20.56
CA ALA A 277 -8.33 10.42 19.37
C ALA A 277 -7.35 9.89 18.30
N VAL A 278 -6.23 10.58 18.09
CA VAL A 278 -5.18 10.14 17.16
C VAL A 278 -4.58 8.79 17.61
N PHE A 279 -4.28 8.62 18.90
CA PHE A 279 -3.83 7.33 19.46
C PHE A 279 -4.88 6.23 19.31
N ALA A 280 -6.15 6.54 19.55
CA ALA A 280 -7.26 5.59 19.43
C ALA A 280 -7.43 5.08 17.99
N ILE A 281 -7.11 5.90 16.99
CA ILE A 281 -7.07 5.46 15.58
C ILE A 281 -5.77 4.69 15.31
N TYR A 282 -4.63 5.23 15.73
CA TYR A 282 -3.32 4.65 15.39
C TYR A 282 -3.12 3.24 15.95
N LEU A 283 -3.38 3.02 17.24
CA LEU A 283 -3.01 1.79 17.95
C LEU A 283 -3.67 0.52 17.35
N PRO A 284 -4.98 0.48 17.07
CA PRO A 284 -5.60 -0.69 16.43
C PRO A 284 -4.98 -1.00 15.06
N PHE A 285 -4.76 0.01 14.21
CA PHE A 285 -4.15 -0.20 12.90
C PHE A 285 -2.69 -0.64 13.00
N ALA A 286 -1.91 -0.14 13.96
CA ALA A 286 -0.55 -0.57 14.20
C ALA A 286 -0.49 -2.05 14.63
N VAL A 287 -1.37 -2.47 15.55
CA VAL A 287 -1.48 -3.87 15.98
C VAL A 287 -1.88 -4.78 14.81
N ILE A 288 -2.88 -4.39 14.01
CA ILE A 288 -3.29 -5.14 12.82
C ILE A 288 -2.14 -5.22 11.82
N SER A 289 -1.37 -4.14 11.64
CA SER A 289 -0.24 -4.11 10.72
C SER A 289 0.88 -5.07 11.14
N ILE A 290 1.22 -5.12 12.44
CA ILE A 290 2.22 -6.05 12.99
C ILE A 290 1.70 -7.49 12.86
N TYR A 291 0.44 -7.74 13.22
CA TYR A 291 -0.18 -9.05 13.09
C TYR A 291 -0.20 -9.54 11.64
N ALA A 292 -0.59 -8.68 10.70
CA ALA A 292 -0.59 -9.01 9.28
C ALA A 292 0.83 -9.28 8.76
N ASN A 293 1.84 -8.53 9.23
CA ASN A 293 3.24 -8.81 8.91
C ASN A 293 3.69 -10.17 9.45
N TYR A 294 3.31 -10.50 10.69
CA TYR A 294 3.57 -11.80 11.28
C TYR A 294 2.95 -12.93 10.47
N ARG A 295 1.65 -12.81 10.14
CA ARG A 295 0.93 -13.79 9.32
C ARG A 295 1.54 -13.95 7.93
N ALA A 296 1.93 -12.86 7.27
CA ALA A 296 2.62 -12.91 5.99
C ALA A 296 3.95 -13.67 6.08
N ASN A 297 4.74 -13.46 7.14
CA ASN A 297 6.00 -14.16 7.36
C ASN A 297 5.85 -15.68 7.56
N LEU A 298 4.71 -16.12 8.11
CA LEU A 298 4.42 -17.55 8.28
C LEU A 298 4.17 -18.26 6.95
N GLU A 299 3.58 -17.58 5.97
CA GLU A 299 3.26 -18.14 4.63
C GLU A 299 4.52 -18.36 3.77
N VAL A 300 5.61 -17.63 4.04
CA VAL A 300 6.85 -17.79 3.27
C VAL A 300 7.52 -19.11 3.64
N VAL A 301 7.82 -19.97 2.67
CA VAL A 301 8.59 -21.21 2.94
C VAL A 301 10.03 -21.00 2.50
N SER A 302 10.96 -20.93 3.46
CA SER A 302 12.39 -20.87 3.17
C SER A 302 12.85 -22.24 2.67
N ARG A 303 13.21 -22.32 1.38
CA ARG A 303 13.75 -23.55 0.76
C ARG A 303 15.25 -23.76 1.02
N ASN A 304 15.93 -22.73 1.51
CA ASN A 304 17.33 -22.81 1.94
C ASN A 304 17.39 -23.17 3.43
N LEU A 305 18.38 -23.99 3.81
CA LEU A 305 18.70 -24.23 5.22
C LEU A 305 19.20 -22.91 5.82
N ASN A 306 18.44 -22.35 6.77
CA ASN A 306 18.93 -21.24 7.61
C ASN A 306 20.19 -21.72 8.36
N LEU A 307 21.14 -20.84 8.69
CA LEU A 307 22.38 -21.19 9.40
C LEU A 307 22.12 -22.11 10.60
N GLN A 308 21.12 -21.80 11.41
CA GLN A 308 20.71 -22.63 12.56
C GLN A 308 20.22 -24.03 12.14
N ARG A 309 19.48 -24.15 11.04
CA ARG A 309 19.03 -25.44 10.50
C ARG A 309 20.19 -26.22 9.89
N THR A 310 21.12 -25.52 9.24
CA THR A 310 22.36 -26.11 8.71
C THR A 310 23.23 -26.61 9.84
N GLU A 311 23.40 -25.84 10.92
CA GLU A 311 24.13 -26.25 12.13
C GLU A 311 23.51 -27.49 12.76
N LEU A 312 22.18 -27.53 12.92
CA LEU A 312 21.48 -28.72 13.44
C LEU A 312 21.64 -29.94 12.54
N VAL A 313 21.56 -29.77 11.22
CA VAL A 313 21.78 -30.86 10.25
C VAL A 313 23.23 -31.31 10.26
N LEU A 314 24.20 -30.39 10.35
CA LEU A 314 25.62 -30.71 10.44
C LEU A 314 25.96 -31.39 11.76
N GLU A 315 25.44 -30.92 12.89
CA GLU A 315 25.65 -31.54 14.21
C GLU A 315 25.09 -32.97 14.22
N HIS A 316 23.90 -33.17 13.66
CA HIS A 316 23.33 -34.51 13.49
C HIS A 316 24.20 -35.38 12.56
N TRP A 317 24.68 -34.82 11.45
CA TRP A 317 25.56 -35.51 10.50
C TRP A 317 26.91 -35.92 11.13
N PHE A 318 27.56 -35.01 11.87
CA PHE A 318 28.82 -35.27 12.58
C PHE A 318 28.67 -36.30 13.70
N LYS A 319 27.53 -36.32 14.41
CA LYS A 319 27.26 -37.31 15.48
C LYS A 319 26.99 -38.73 14.96
N HIS A 320 26.47 -38.88 13.74
CA HIS A 320 26.01 -40.17 13.23
C HIS A 320 26.87 -40.77 12.10
N ILE A 321 27.58 -39.96 11.32
CA ILE A 321 28.26 -40.43 10.10
C ILE A 321 29.78 -40.32 10.19
N VAL A 322 30.32 -39.39 10.98
CA VAL A 322 31.77 -39.31 11.19
C VAL A 322 32.11 -40.17 12.41
N PRO A 323 32.67 -41.39 12.25
CA PRO A 323 33.32 -42.04 13.37
C PRO A 323 34.39 -41.06 13.82
N THR A 324 34.35 -40.68 15.09
CA THR A 324 35.38 -39.88 15.76
C THR A 324 36.72 -40.22 15.14
N PHE A 325 37.35 -39.27 14.44
CA PHE A 325 38.78 -39.41 14.21
C PHE A 325 39.34 -39.45 15.61
N ASP A 326 39.70 -40.66 16.04
CA ASP A 326 40.57 -40.87 17.17
C ASP A 326 41.81 -40.10 16.76
N VAL A 327 41.92 -38.87 17.23
CA VAL A 327 43.16 -38.12 17.14
C VAL A 327 44.08 -38.96 18.01
N THR A 328 44.74 -39.92 17.37
CA THR A 328 45.94 -40.53 17.90
C THR A 328 46.78 -39.34 18.28
N ARG A 329 46.80 -39.07 19.59
CA ARG A 329 47.74 -38.20 20.26
C ARG A 329 49.10 -38.90 20.14
N ASP A 330 49.56 -39.08 18.90
CA ASP A 330 50.82 -39.70 18.63
C ASP A 330 51.87 -38.59 18.55
N ARG A 331 52.92 -38.87 19.29
CA ARG A 331 54.00 -37.97 19.65
C ARG A 331 54.73 -37.52 18.40
N SER A 332 54.61 -36.25 18.05
CA SER A 332 55.66 -35.57 17.28
C SER A 332 55.91 -34.14 17.76
N THR A 333 55.95 -33.95 19.09
CA THR A 333 56.84 -32.94 19.70
C THR A 333 58.31 -33.35 19.47
N LYS A 334 58.81 -33.24 18.24
CA LYS A 334 60.24 -33.26 17.89
C LYS A 334 60.51 -32.51 16.57
N LEU A 335 59.98 -31.31 16.39
CA LEU A 335 60.44 -30.37 15.35
C LEU A 335 60.46 -28.91 15.84
N VAL A 336 60.82 -28.69 17.11
CA VAL A 336 61.28 -27.37 17.60
C VAL A 336 62.68 -27.56 18.17
N GLY A 337 63.63 -27.69 17.26
CA GLY A 337 65.05 -27.87 17.55
C GLY A 337 65.81 -27.71 16.26
N LEU A 338 66.08 -26.44 15.92
CA LEU A 338 66.99 -25.87 14.90
C LEU A 338 66.38 -24.49 14.55
N ASN A 339 67.02 -23.34 14.69
CA ASN A 339 68.42 -23.02 14.88
C ASN A 339 68.48 -21.56 15.39
N LYS A 340 69.06 -21.33 16.58
CA LYS A 340 69.58 -20.01 16.99
C LYS A 340 71.03 -19.98 16.51
N GLY A 341 71.35 -19.12 15.55
CA GLY A 341 72.72 -18.90 15.13
C GLY A 341 72.82 -18.02 13.89
N MET A 342 73.44 -16.85 14.10
CA MET A 342 73.82 -15.78 13.16
C MET A 342 72.77 -14.72 12.85
#